data_AF-A0A964TFK9-F1
#
_entry.id   AF-A0A964TFK9-F1
#
_cell.length_a   1.000
_cell.length_b   1.000
_cell.length_c   1.000
_cell.angle_alpha   90.00
_cell.angle_beta   90.00
_cell.angle_gamma   90.00
#
_symmetry.space_group_name_H-M   'P 1'
#
loop_
_entity.id
_entity.type
_entity.pdbx_description
1 polymer ?
#
loop_
_entity_poly.entity_id
_entity_poly.type
_entity_poly.pdbx_seq_one_letter_code
_entity_poly.pdbx_strand_id
1 'polypeptide(L)' 'MKKLNTAQKVILVLGIIGTIVGIYGKWNGWDHKSYFIPLYTGLSFMWVAFLNSDSKCEVRYLKRIFGIK' A
#
# COMPACT_ATOMS: atom_id res chain seq x y z
N MET A 1 14.44 -8.89 9.16
CA MET A 1 13.33 -8.10 8.56
C MET A 1 13.60 -6.63 8.82
N LYS A 2 13.75 -5.79 7.77
CA LYS A 2 13.95 -4.34 7.95
C LYS A 2 12.75 -3.76 8.72
N LYS A 3 13.01 -2.89 9.69
CA LYS A 3 11.98 -2.24 10.52
C LYS A 3 11.05 -1.44 9.60
N LEU A 4 9.74 -1.70 9.62
CA LEU A 4 8.78 -0.94 8.82
C LEU A 4 8.84 0.54 9.22
N ASN A 5 8.99 1.41 8.22
CA ASN A 5 8.95 2.86 8.41
C ASN A 5 7.53 3.29 8.84
N THR A 6 7.41 4.44 9.51
CA THR A 6 6.12 4.98 9.97
C THR A 6 5.09 5.06 8.83
N ALA A 7 5.53 5.47 7.63
CA ALA A 7 4.69 5.52 6.45
C ALA A 7 4.14 4.13 6.04
N GLN A 8 5.00 3.09 6.01
CA GLN A 8 4.57 1.72 5.69
C GLN A 8 3.57 1.19 6.71
N LYS A 9 3.75 1.52 8.00
CA LYS A 9 2.78 1.14 9.06
C LYS A 9 1.43 1.81 8.84
N VAL A 10 1.40 3.10 8.49
CA VAL A 10 0.14 3.82 8.22
C VAL A 10 -0.57 3.21 7.00
N ILE A 11 0.16 2.94 5.92
CA ILE A 11 -0.39 2.31 4.71
C ILE A 11 -0.95 0.91 5.04
N LEU A 12 -0.26 0.13 5.88
CA LEU A 12 -0.73 -1.17 6.33
C LEU A 12 -2.05 -1.06 7.12
N VAL A 13 -2.14 -0.12 8.06
CA VAL A 13 -3.35 0.11 8.87
C VAL A 13 -4.53 0.55 7.99
N LEU A 14 -4.30 1.46 7.04
CA LEU A 14 -5.32 1.87 6.07
C LEU A 14 -5.76 0.70 5.18
N GLY A 15 -4.83 -0.16 4.78
CA GLY A 15 -5.13 -1.41 4.08
C GLY A 15 -6.05 -2.32 4.87
N ILE A 16 -5.73 -2.55 6.15
CA ILE A 16 -6.55 -3.35 7.08
C ILE A 16 -7.97 -2.79 7.20
N ILE A 17 -8.10 -1.48 7.42
CA ILE A 17 -9.41 -0.83 7.53
C ILE A 17 -10.21 -0.99 6.24
N GLY A 18 -9.62 -0.72 5.08
CA GLY A 18 -10.28 -0.86 3.77
C GLY A 18 -10.76 -2.28 3.50
N THR A 19 -9.94 -3.29 3.81
CA THR A 19 -10.33 -4.70 3.66
C THR A 19 -11.46 -5.08 4.61
N ILE A 20 -11.42 -4.66 5.88
CA ILE A 20 -12.51 -4.91 6.83
C ILE A 20 -13.81 -4.27 6.35
N VAL A 21 -13.76 -3.02 5.87
CA VAL A 21 -14.95 -2.33 5.31
C VAL A 21 -15.51 -3.08 4.10
N GLY A 22 -14.64 -3.59 3.22
CA GLY A 22 -15.06 -4.41 2.09
C GLY A 22 -15.73 -5.73 2.49
N ILE A 23 -15.20 -6.42 3.51
CA ILE A 23 -15.78 -7.65 4.05
C ILE A 23 -17.13 -7.35 4.74
N TYR A 24 -17.18 -6.28 5.51
CA TYR A 24 -18.39 -5.82 6.17
C TYR A 24 -19.48 -5.46 5.14
N GLY A 25 -19.14 -4.73 4.08
CA GLY A 25 -20.05 -4.41 2.99
C GLY A 25 -20.61 -5.69 2.33
N LYS A 26 -19.76 -6.70 2.09
CA LYS A 26 -20.21 -7.99 1.56
C LYS A 26 -21.22 -8.69 2.50
N TRP A 27 -20.98 -8.68 3.81
CA TRP A 27 -21.90 -9.28 4.78
C TRP A 27 -23.20 -8.50 4.94
N ASN A 28 -23.16 -7.18 4.77
CA ASN A 28 -24.33 -6.31 4.87
C ASN A 28 -25.11 -6.18 3.56
N GLY A 29 -24.81 -7.02 2.55
CA GLY A 29 -25.51 -7.07 1.27
C GLY A 29 -25.27 -5.86 0.37
N TRP A 30 -24.14 -5.15 0.52
CA TRP A 30 -23.78 -4.06 -0.39
C TRP A 30 -23.63 -4.58 -1.81
N ASP A 31 -23.92 -3.71 -2.78
CA ASP A 31 -23.73 -4.00 -4.18
C ASP A 31 -22.27 -4.39 -4.46
N HIS A 32 -22.07 -5.32 -5.40
CA HIS A 32 -20.73 -5.88 -5.67
C HIS A 32 -19.70 -4.79 -5.93
N LYS A 33 -20.08 -3.80 -6.74
CA LYS A 33 -19.22 -2.67 -7.09
C LYS A 33 -18.85 -1.83 -5.87
N SER A 34 -19.75 -1.71 -4.90
CA SER A 34 -19.58 -0.85 -3.72
C SER A 34 -18.63 -1.45 -2.69
N TYR A 35 -18.71 -2.76 -2.42
CA TYR A 35 -17.81 -3.40 -1.46
C TYR A 35 -16.50 -3.89 -2.09
N PHE A 36 -16.48 -4.17 -3.40
CA PHE A 36 -15.28 -4.65 -4.09
C PHE A 36 -14.18 -3.59 -4.16
N ILE A 37 -14.54 -2.32 -4.40
CA ILE A 37 -13.58 -1.20 -4.45
C ILE A 37 -12.78 -1.07 -3.14
N PRO A 38 -13.39 -0.91 -1.95
CA PRO A 38 -12.64 -0.81 -0.69
C PRO A 38 -11.87 -2.09 -0.36
N LEU A 39 -12.40 -3.27 -0.73
CA LEU A 39 -11.72 -4.54 -0.52
C LEU A 39 -10.43 -4.65 -1.35
N TYR A 40 -10.52 -4.34 -2.66
CA TYR A 40 -9.40 -4.41 -3.59
C TYR A 40 -8.33 -3.37 -3.27
N THR A 41 -8.75 -2.13 -2.98
CA THR A 41 -7.83 -1.06 -2.58
C THR A 41 -7.16 -1.35 -1.24
N GLY A 42 -7.90 -1.89 -0.26
CA GLY A 42 -7.35 -2.30 1.04
C GLY A 42 -6.28 -3.39 0.89
N LEU A 43 -6.57 -4.45 0.12
CA LEU A 43 -5.61 -5.52 -0.18
C LEU A 43 -4.37 -4.99 -0.92
N SER A 44 -4.56 -4.07 -1.87
CA SER A 44 -3.46 -3.43 -2.60
C SER A 44 -2.56 -2.63 -1.65
N PHE A 45 -3.14 -1.87 -0.72
CA PHE A 45 -2.36 -1.12 0.28
C PHE A 45 -1.62 -2.04 1.26
N MET A 46 -2.24 -3.13 1.71
CA MET A 46 -1.54 -4.14 2.51
C MET A 46 -0.32 -4.67 1.77
N TRP A 47 -0.45 -5.00 0.48
CA TRP A 47 0.66 -5.48 -0.34
C TRP A 47 1.78 -4.44 -0.48
N VAL A 48 1.42 -3.19 -0.82
CA VAL A 48 2.37 -2.08 -1.00
C VAL A 48 3.12 -1.75 0.29
N ALA A 49 2.50 -1.92 1.46
CA ALA A 49 3.17 -1.69 2.75
C ALA A 49 4.40 -2.59 2.95
N PHE A 50 4.42 -3.79 2.38
CA PHE A 50 5.57 -4.71 2.43
C PHE A 50 6.57 -4.51 1.29
N LEU A 51 6.26 -3.65 0.32
CA LEU A 51 7.20 -3.31 -0.74
C LEU A 51 8.38 -2.57 -0.12
N ASN A 52 9.59 -3.07 -0.37
CA ASN A 52 10.82 -2.43 0.11
C ASN A 52 10.93 -1.05 -0.54
N SER A 53 10.68 0.01 0.24
CA SER A 53 11.03 1.39 -0.13
C SER A 53 12.55 1.54 0.03
N ASP A 54 13.31 0.90 -0.86
CA ASP A 54 14.75 1.05 -0.89
C ASP A 54 15.07 2.33 -1.70
N SER A 55 15.47 3.39 -0.98
CA SER A 55 15.87 4.69 -1.56
C SER A 55 17.10 4.62 -2.47
N LYS A 56 17.72 3.43 -2.65
CA LYS A 56 18.84 3.23 -3.57
C LYS A 56 18.47 3.43 -5.05
N CYS A 57 17.18 3.40 -5.41
CA CYS A 57 16.77 3.69 -6.78
C CYS A 57 16.92 5.18 -7.14
N GLU A 58 16.65 6.11 -6.21
CA GLU A 58 16.77 7.55 -6.49
C GLU A 58 18.22 7.96 -6.73
N VAL A 59 19.16 7.47 -5.92
CA VAL A 59 20.57 7.85 -6.07
C VAL A 59 21.13 7.33 -7.40
N ARG A 60 20.72 6.14 -7.87
CA ARG A 60 21.23 5.58 -9.14
C ARG A 60 20.64 6.28 -10.36
N TYR A 61 19.38 6.68 -10.30
CA TYR A 61 18.71 7.43 -11.36
C TYR A 61 19.24 8.88 -11.44
N LEU A 62 19.34 9.57 -10.31
CA LEU A 62 19.92 10.92 -10.24
C LEU A 62 21.40 10.93 -10.61
N LYS A 63 22.20 9.93 -10.21
CA LYS A 63 23.61 9.84 -10.59
C LYS A 63 23.81 9.62 -12.10
N ARG A 64 22.85 8.94 -12.76
CA ARG A 64 22.84 8.77 -14.23
C ARG A 64 22.43 10.04 -14.97
N ILE A 65 21.60 10.90 -14.37
CA ILE A 65 21.11 12.15 -14.99
C ILE A 65 22.03 13.34 -14.69
N PHE A 66 22.48 13.48 -13.46
CA PHE A 66 23.24 14.66 -12.99
C PHE A 66 24.76 14.46 -12.97
N GLY A 67 25.28 13.25 -13.25
CA GLY A 67 26.72 13.04 -13.43
C GLY A 67 27.59 13.44 -12.23
N ILE A 68 27.04 13.51 -11.02
CA ILE A 68 27.78 13.89 -9.82
C ILE A 68 28.61 12.68 -9.39
N LYS A 69 29.94 12.83 -9.47
CA LYS A 69 30.94 11.81 -9.16
C LYS A 69 30.90 11.45 -7.68
#